data_AF-A0A7R9MQW0-F1
#
_entry.id   AF-A0A7R9MQW0-F1
#
_cell.length_a   1.000
_cell.length_b   1.000
_cell.length_c   1.000
_cell.angle_alpha   90.00
_cell.angle_beta   90.00
_cell.angle_gamma   90.00
#
_symmetry.space_group_name_H-M   'P 1'
#
loop_
_entity.id
_entity.type
_entity.pdbx_description
1 polymer ?
#
loop_
_entity_poly.entity_id
_entity_poly.type
_entity_poly.pdbx_seq_one_letter_code
_entity_poly.pdbx_strand_id
1 'polypeptide(L)' 'DPDNFPNPDDFKPERFLAENIAHHSYAYLPFGAGPRNCIGMRLAQMEVKVALKPLECHFTGALIVPKQVELTVQKRSLT' A
#
# COMPACT_ATOMS: atom_id res chain seq x y z
N ASP A 1 3.90 9.45 8.29
CA ASP A 1 4.34 10.79 8.67
C ASP A 1 3.26 11.80 8.28
N PRO A 2 2.60 12.45 9.24
CA PRO A 2 1.61 13.49 8.97
C PRO A 2 2.14 14.64 8.11
N ASP A 3 3.43 14.96 8.19
CA ASP A 3 4.04 16.07 7.46
C ASP A 3 4.03 15.84 5.95
N ASN A 4 4.09 14.57 5.54
CA ASN A 4 4.09 14.18 4.14
C ASN A 4 2.74 13.57 3.68
N PHE A 5 1.97 13.03 4.63
CA PHE A 5 0.70 12.37 4.36
C PHE A 5 -0.37 12.88 5.34
N PRO A 6 -1.13 13.93 4.95
CA PRO A 6 -2.28 14.38 5.74
C PRO A 6 -3.28 13.24 5.91
N ASN A 7 -3.78 13.05 7.14
CA ASN A 7 -4.64 11.92 7.54
C ASN A 7 -4.03 10.56 7.15
N PRO A 8 -2.93 10.13 7.80
CA PRO A 8 -2.16 8.94 7.39
C PRO A 8 -2.92 7.63 7.58
N ASP A 9 -3.89 7.59 8.50
CA ASP A 9 -4.68 6.38 8.80
C ASP A 9 -5.85 6.16 7.83
N ASP A 10 -6.17 7.16 7.01
CA ASP A 10 -7.23 7.06 6.00
C ASP A 10 -6.71 6.39 4.71
N PHE A 11 -7.43 5.38 4.23
CA PHE A 11 -7.17 4.79 2.93
C PHE A 11 -7.65 5.71 1.79
N LYS A 12 -6.73 6.49 1.22
CA LYS A 12 -7.00 7.45 0.12
C LYS A 12 -6.16 7.13 -1.12
N PRO A 13 -6.65 6.32 -2.07
CA PRO A 13 -5.89 5.91 -3.26
C PRO A 13 -5.56 7.09 -4.19
N GLU A 14 -6.43 8.12 -4.21
CA GLU A 14 -6.30 9.33 -5.04
C GLU A 14 -5.00 10.11 -4.83
N ARG A 15 -4.35 9.94 -3.66
CA ARG A 15 -3.09 10.62 -3.32
C ARG A 15 -1.90 10.19 -4.19
N PHE A 16 -2.01 9.06 -4.88
CA PHE A 16 -0.96 8.49 -5.72
C PHE A 16 -1.20 8.77 -7.22
N LEU A 17 -2.24 9.53 -7.56
CA LEU A 17 -2.46 10.03 -8.91
C LEU A 17 -1.41 11.11 -9.25
N ALA A 18 -0.97 11.16 -10.50
CA ALA A 18 0.12 12.04 -10.94
C ALA A 18 -0.13 13.54 -10.61
N GLU A 19 -1.40 13.96 -10.63
CA GLU A 19 -1.83 15.34 -10.35
C GLU A 19 -1.77 15.70 -8.86
N ASN A 20 -1.81 14.71 -7.97
CA ASN A 20 -1.94 14.88 -6.51
C ASN A 20 -0.65 14.52 -5.75
N ILE A 21 0.46 14.29 -6.45
CA ILE A 21 1.75 13.97 -5.83
C ILE A 21 2.32 15.23 -5.18
N ALA A 22 1.94 15.48 -3.93
CA ALA A 22 2.49 16.55 -3.10
C ALA A 22 3.59 16.08 -2.12
N HIS A 23 3.82 14.77 -2.04
CA HIS A 23 4.77 14.17 -1.11
C HIS A 23 6.21 14.18 -1.63
N HIS A 24 7.17 14.19 -0.71
CA HIS A 24 8.58 14.02 -1.05
C HIS A 24 8.84 12.62 -1.65
N SER A 25 9.72 12.54 -2.65
CA SER A 25 9.99 11.33 -3.43
C SER A 25 10.49 10.14 -2.60
N TYR A 26 11.13 10.42 -1.45
CA TYR A 26 11.62 9.38 -0.53
C TYR A 26 10.68 9.09 0.63
N ALA A 27 9.50 9.72 0.68
CA ALA A 27 8.55 9.49 1.75
C ALA A 27 7.66 8.25 1.52
N TYR A 28 7.65 7.69 0.31
CA TYR A 28 6.95 6.44 -0.02
C TYR A 28 7.91 5.40 -0.61
N LEU A 29 8.41 4.49 0.24
CA LEU A 29 9.41 3.48 -0.15
C LEU A 29 9.00 2.04 0.19
N PRO A 30 7.85 1.54 -0.30
CA PRO A 30 7.38 0.20 0.04
C PRO A 30 8.30 -0.93 -0.43
N PHE A 31 9.11 -0.68 -1.46
CA PHE A 31 10.08 -1.62 -2.03
C PHE A 31 11.54 -1.17 -1.81
N GLY A 32 11.76 -0.15 -0.98
CA GLY A 32 13.07 0.49 -0.79
C GLY A 32 13.52 1.33 -2.00
N ALA A 33 14.68 1.99 -1.84
CA ALA A 33 15.34 2.78 -2.87
C ALA A 33 16.83 2.42 -2.97
N GLY A 34 17.45 2.77 -4.10
CA GLY A 34 18.88 2.54 -4.34
C GLY A 34 19.25 1.11 -4.74
N PRO A 35 20.54 0.74 -4.70
CA PRO A 35 21.05 -0.53 -5.24
C PRO A 35 20.62 -1.77 -4.46
N ARG A 36 20.01 -1.58 -3.28
CA ARG A 36 19.51 -2.65 -2.41
C ARG A 36 17.98 -2.63 -2.30
N ASN A 37 17.30 -2.05 -3.29
CA ASN A 37 15.84 -2.12 -3.36
C ASN A 37 15.35 -3.56 -3.66
N CYS A 38 14.05 -3.79 -3.52
CA CYS A 38 13.44 -5.08 -3.78
C CYS A 38 13.66 -5.50 -5.23
N ILE A 39 14.42 -6.59 -5.44
CA ILE A 39 14.65 -7.19 -6.75
C ILE A 39 13.34 -7.63 -7.43
N GLY A 40 12.34 -8.00 -6.63
CA GLY A 40 11.01 -8.43 -7.08
C GLY A 40 10.00 -7.30 -7.28
N MET A 41 10.37 -6.02 -7.13
CA MET A 41 9.42 -4.90 -7.19
C MET A 41 8.55 -4.92 -8.44
N ARG A 42 9.16 -5.11 -9.61
CA ARG A 42 8.43 -5.14 -10.89
C ARG A 42 7.52 -6.35 -11.00
N LEU A 43 7.98 -7.51 -10.54
CA LEU A 43 7.19 -8.73 -10.54
C LEU A 43 5.95 -8.57 -9.64
N ALA A 44 6.15 -8.15 -8.40
CA ALA A 44 5.07 -7.93 -7.44
C ALA A 44 4.03 -6.92 -7.96
N GLN A 45 4.47 -5.81 -8.57
CA GLN A 45 3.56 -4.84 -9.16
C GLN A 45 2.75 -5.40 -10.33
N MET A 46 3.36 -6.25 -11.17
CA MET A 46 2.65 -6.91 -12.26
C MET A 46 1.64 -7.93 -11.73
N GLU A 47 2.06 -8.80 -10.81
CA GLU A 47 1.21 -9.81 -10.20
C GLU A 47 -0.02 -9.19 -9.54
N VAL A 48 0.15 -8.13 -8.74
CA VAL A 48 -0.95 -7.42 -8.08
C VAL A 48 -1.92 -6.82 -9.11
N LYS A 49 -1.41 -6.16 -10.15
CA LYS A 49 -2.27 -5.56 -11.19
C LYS A 49 -3.05 -6.62 -11.98
N VAL A 50 -2.41 -7.73 -12.32
CA VAL A 50 -3.04 -8.84 -13.04
C VAL A 50 -4.08 -9.54 -12.16
N ALA A 51 -3.79 -9.72 -10.87
CA ALA A 51 -4.72 -10.31 -9.91
C ALA A 51 -5.94 -9.40 -9.62
N LEU A 52 -5.75 -8.07 -9.62
CA LEU A 52 -6.84 -7.11 -9.41
C LEU A 52 -7.76 -6.96 -10.63
N LYS A 53 -7.25 -7.09 -11.86
CA LYS A 53 -8.04 -6.91 -13.08
C LYS A 53 -9.33 -7.77 -13.16
N PRO A 54 -9.33 -9.08 -12.88
CA PRO A 54 -10.54 -9.88 -12.91
C PRO A 54 -11.50 -9.58 -11.76
N LEU A 55 -11.01 -9.09 -10.60
CA LEU A 55 -11.85 -8.70 -9.48
C LEU A 55 -12.76 -7.52 -9.85
N GLU A 56 -12.25 -6.56 -10.62
CA GLU A 56 -13.03 -5.42 -11.12
C GLU A 56 -14.15 -5.85 -12.10
N CYS A 57 -13.93 -6.89 -12.91
CA CYS A 57 -14.88 -7.30 -13.94
C CYS A 57 -15.95 -8.29 -13.46
N HIS A 58 -15.67 -9.11 -12.42
CA HIS A 58 -16.55 -10.20 -12.01
C HIS A 58 -17.30 -9.96 -10.69
N PHE A 59 -16.88 -9.00 -9.87
CA PHE A 59 -17.52 -8.69 -8.59
C PHE A 59 -18.20 -7.32 -8.62
N THR A 60 -19.37 -7.25 -9.27
CA THR A 60 -20.32 -6.12 -9.13
C THR A 60 -21.19 -6.27 -7.87
N GLY A 61 -20.65 -6.90 -6.82
CA GLY A 61 -21.31 -7.10 -5.54
C GLY A 61 -20.46 -6.46 -4.46
N ALA A 62 -21.05 -5.56 -3.69
CA ALA A 62 -20.42 -4.74 -2.65
C ALA A 62 -19.26 -5.44 -1.94
N LEU A 63 -18.04 -5.01 -2.23
CA LEU A 63 -16.88 -5.32 -1.41
C LEU A 63 -17.10 -4.65 -0.05
N ILE A 64 -17.59 -5.44 0.91
CA ILE A 64 -17.48 -5.12 2.32
C ILE A 64 -15.98 -5.21 2.61
N VAL A 65 -15.26 -4.10 2.48
CA VAL A 65 -13.87 -4.00 2.92
C VAL A 65 -13.90 -4.29 4.42
N PRO A 66 -13.34 -5.41 4.92
CA PRO A 66 -13.33 -5.67 6.34
C PRO A 66 -12.57 -4.53 7.01
N LYS A 67 -13.27 -3.84 7.92
CA LYS A 67 -12.71 -2.80 8.77
C LYS A 67 -11.50 -3.35 9.52
N GLN A 68 -10.45 -2.54 9.67
CA GLN A 68 -9.10 -2.96 10.09
C GLN A 68 -9.10 -4.02 11.19
N VAL A 69 -8.40 -5.13 10.95
CA VAL A 69 -8.03 -6.10 11.98
C VAL A 69 -6.90 -5.47 12.79
N GLU A 70 -7.16 -5.16 14.06
CA GLU A 70 -6.12 -4.75 14.99
C GLU A 70 -5.10 -5.89 15.15
N LEU A 71 -3.92 -5.72 14.56
CA LEU A 71 -2.80 -6.65 14.72
C LEU A 71 -2.24 -6.49 16.14
N THR A 72 -2.72 -7.30 17.08
CA THR A 72 -2.12 -7.38 18.42
C THR A 72 -0.77 -8.06 18.28
N VAL A 73 0.31 -7.27 18.21
CA VAL A 73 1.69 -7.79 18.22
C VAL A 73 1.97 -8.39 19.59
N GLN A 74 1.88 -9.72 19.72
CA GLN A 74 2.36 -10.41 20.90
C GLN A 74 3.90 -10.33 20.93
N LYS A 75 4.44 -9.38 21.69
CA LYS A 75 5.86 -9.32 22.02
C LYS A 75 6.18 -10.50 22.94
N ARG A 76 6.65 -11.61 22.36
CA ARG A 76 7.37 -12.64 23.12
C ARG A 76 8.73 -12.05 23.50
N SER A 77 8.85 -11.62 24.75
CA SER A 77 10.14 -11.29 25.37
C SER A 77 11.01 -12.54 25.35
N LEU A 78 12.10 -12.51 24.60
CA LEU A 78 13.21 -13.45 24.79
C LEU A 78 14.04 -12.88 25.95
N THR A 79 13.92 -13.54 27.11
CA THR A 79 14.90 -13.48 28.21
C THR A 79 16.26 -13.93 27.74
#